data_AF-A0A932CYU1-F1
#
_entry.id   AF-A0A932CYU1-F1
#
_cell.length_a   1.000
_cell.length_b   1.000
_cell.length_c   1.000
_cell.angle_alpha   90.00
_cell.angle_beta   90.00
_cell.angle_gamma   90.00
#
_symmetry.space_group_name_H-M   'P 1'
#
loop_
_entity.id
_entity.type
_entity.pdbx_description
1 polymer ?
#
loop_
_entity_poly.entity_id
_entity_poly.type
_entity_poly.pdbx_seq_one_letter_code
_entity_poly.pdbx_strand_id
1 'polypeptide(L)'
;MADGHELGNHTQDHRGAVRECSGECLRRSVLETDELIRQHQPGPPRYFRFPYGEANCAAVETVRALGYRVVGWQIDTVDWDFARDGTSWRAPGYEHDFEGWVHRSAAVAGGGVLLMHDIHANTANRLDSILTGLEEAGFVFVSLDSGYFPRLDAGPDEMPWMEGPAAIPPGPDGGVVARIEIESSIMAREVAIKIDVEHPRPDELAVTVEREGRSFALARDTASAGPRLRAVFPIPELADSDLQGEWTLGVLGPASAEPGTLRAWSIVRGQ
;
A
#
# COMPACT_ATOMS: atom_id res chain seq x y z
N MET A 1 -7.80 16.76 -15.12
CA MET A 1 -8.32 18.06 -14.62
C MET A 1 -7.30 19.16 -14.93
N ALA A 2 -7.71 20.45 -14.97
CA ALA A 2 -6.81 21.56 -15.29
C ALA A 2 -5.70 21.77 -14.24
N ASP A 3 -5.97 21.40 -12.98
CA ASP A 3 -5.10 21.71 -11.83
C ASP A 3 -4.26 20.52 -11.34
N GLY A 4 -4.16 19.44 -12.15
CA GLY A 4 -3.26 18.31 -11.86
C GLY A 4 -3.79 17.26 -10.87
N HIS A 5 -5.06 17.35 -10.42
CA HIS A 5 -5.69 16.31 -9.60
C HIS A 5 -6.13 15.09 -10.41
N GLU A 6 -6.08 13.93 -9.76
CA GLU A 6 -6.51 12.64 -10.32
C GLU A 6 -8.01 12.43 -10.14
N LEU A 7 -8.70 12.03 -11.22
CA LEU A 7 -10.09 11.58 -11.15
C LEU A 7 -10.16 10.05 -11.09
N GLY A 8 -10.79 9.53 -10.04
CA GLY A 8 -11.02 8.10 -9.81
C GLY A 8 -12.49 7.70 -9.88
N ASN A 9 -12.75 6.40 -9.75
CA ASN A 9 -14.10 5.82 -9.75
C ASN A 9 -14.52 5.39 -8.34
N HIS A 10 -15.78 5.65 -7.98
CA HIS A 10 -16.36 5.34 -6.69
C HIS A 10 -17.74 4.65 -6.80
N THR A 11 -17.96 3.89 -7.87
CA THR A 11 -19.26 3.33 -8.30
C THR A 11 -20.28 4.40 -8.71
N GLN A 12 -21.36 3.97 -9.35
CA GLN A 12 -22.38 4.89 -9.88
C GLN A 12 -23.36 5.39 -8.83
N ASP A 13 -23.74 4.53 -7.89
CA ASP A 13 -24.82 4.77 -6.93
C ASP A 13 -24.40 4.50 -5.48
N HIS A 14 -23.09 4.42 -5.22
CA HIS A 14 -22.50 4.25 -3.89
C HIS A 14 -22.94 2.95 -3.18
N ARG A 15 -23.26 1.90 -3.95
CA ARG A 15 -23.53 0.57 -3.40
C ARG A 15 -22.25 -0.16 -2.99
N GLY A 16 -22.30 -0.79 -1.82
CA GLY A 16 -21.23 -1.63 -1.30
C GLY A 16 -21.00 -2.88 -2.14
N ALA A 17 -19.72 -3.20 -2.38
CA ALA A 17 -19.32 -4.23 -3.32
C ALA A 17 -19.48 -5.68 -2.80
N VAL A 18 -19.82 -5.85 -1.53
CA VAL A 18 -19.98 -7.17 -0.91
C VAL A 18 -21.44 -7.44 -0.55
N ARG A 19 -22.11 -6.51 0.13
CA ARG A 19 -23.48 -6.72 0.62
C ARG A 19 -24.56 -6.33 -0.36
N GLU A 20 -24.29 -5.35 -1.24
CA GLU A 20 -25.36 -4.71 -2.05
C GLU A 20 -25.22 -4.99 -3.54
N CYS A 21 -24.00 -4.94 -4.09
CA CYS A 21 -23.76 -5.04 -5.52
C CYS A 21 -22.41 -5.72 -5.81
N SER A 22 -22.41 -7.05 -5.97
CA SER A 22 -21.21 -7.85 -6.20
C SER A 22 -21.15 -8.45 -7.62
N GLY A 23 -19.98 -8.96 -8.01
CA GLY A 23 -19.76 -9.63 -9.30
C GLY A 23 -20.14 -8.75 -10.50
N GLU A 24 -21.07 -9.24 -11.33
CA GLU A 24 -21.52 -8.49 -12.52
C GLU A 24 -22.22 -7.17 -12.18
N CYS A 25 -22.88 -7.09 -11.01
CA CYS A 25 -23.47 -5.83 -10.55
C CYS A 25 -22.38 -4.77 -10.36
N LEU A 26 -21.32 -5.11 -9.62
CA LEU A 26 -20.17 -4.24 -9.39
C LEU A 26 -19.52 -3.85 -10.72
N ARG A 27 -19.22 -4.85 -11.57
CA ARG A 27 -18.59 -4.63 -12.89
C ARG A 27 -19.37 -3.62 -13.73
N ARG A 28 -20.70 -3.78 -13.81
CA ARG A 28 -21.56 -2.84 -14.54
C ARG A 28 -21.52 -1.44 -13.93
N SER A 29 -21.65 -1.33 -12.61
CA SER A 29 -21.61 -0.04 -11.91
C SER A 29 -20.29 0.70 -12.20
N VAL A 30 -19.15 0.00 -12.15
CA VAL A 30 -17.84 0.57 -12.52
C VAL A 30 -17.85 1.07 -13.96
N LEU A 31 -18.26 0.23 -14.93
CA LEU A 31 -18.24 0.59 -16.35
C LEU A 31 -19.19 1.74 -16.73
N GLU A 32 -20.34 1.85 -16.06
CA GLU A 32 -21.28 2.96 -16.23
C GLU A 32 -20.65 4.28 -15.76
N THR A 33 -19.99 4.27 -14.61
CA THR A 33 -19.24 5.44 -14.11
C THR A 33 -18.05 5.78 -15.00
N ASP A 34 -17.34 4.79 -15.55
CA ASP A 34 -16.22 5.03 -16.48
C ASP A 34 -16.64 5.83 -17.71
N GLU A 35 -17.84 5.56 -18.23
CA GLU A 35 -18.35 6.27 -19.40
C GLU A 35 -18.56 7.75 -19.10
N LEU A 36 -18.97 8.09 -17.88
CA LEU A 36 -19.08 9.49 -17.44
C LEU A 36 -17.70 10.11 -17.22
N ILE A 37 -16.78 9.40 -16.56
CA ILE A 37 -15.42 9.89 -16.31
C ILE A 37 -14.69 10.19 -17.62
N ARG A 38 -14.80 9.32 -18.64
CA ARG A 38 -14.14 9.48 -19.95
C ARG A 38 -14.57 10.76 -20.69
N GLN A 39 -15.75 11.32 -20.39
CA GLN A 39 -16.21 12.57 -20.98
C GLN A 39 -15.45 13.79 -20.44
N HIS A 40 -14.82 13.66 -19.27
CA HIS A 40 -14.15 14.76 -18.55
C HIS A 40 -12.64 14.54 -18.34
N GLN A 41 -12.17 13.30 -18.42
CA GLN A 41 -10.76 12.94 -18.31
C GLN A 41 -10.35 12.01 -19.47
N PRO A 42 -9.50 12.47 -20.40
CA PRO A 42 -8.97 11.60 -21.44
C PRO A 42 -8.01 10.55 -20.86
N GLY A 43 -8.18 9.30 -21.28
CA GLY A 43 -7.37 8.16 -20.84
C GLY A 43 -8.11 7.23 -19.85
N PRO A 44 -7.57 6.03 -19.61
CA PRO A 44 -8.21 5.09 -18.69
C PRO A 44 -8.13 5.63 -17.25
N PRO A 45 -9.24 5.60 -16.49
CA PRO A 45 -9.23 5.94 -15.07
C PRO A 45 -8.32 4.96 -14.31
N ARG A 46 -7.46 5.50 -13.43
CA ARG A 46 -6.37 4.73 -12.81
C ARG A 46 -6.72 4.15 -11.45
N TYR A 47 -7.59 4.84 -10.71
CA TYR A 47 -7.85 4.55 -9.31
C TYR A 47 -9.33 4.30 -9.03
N PHE A 48 -9.59 3.32 -8.19
CA PHE A 48 -10.92 2.96 -7.71
C PHE A 48 -10.94 2.93 -6.19
N ARG A 49 -11.97 3.49 -5.58
CA ARG A 49 -12.22 3.38 -4.14
C ARG A 49 -13.57 2.71 -3.91
N PHE A 50 -13.61 1.71 -3.03
CA PHE A 50 -14.87 1.05 -2.69
C PHE A 50 -15.74 1.95 -1.79
N PRO A 51 -17.04 2.13 -2.08
CA PRO A 51 -18.00 2.67 -1.12
C PRO A 51 -17.91 1.96 0.23
N TYR A 52 -17.93 2.74 1.30
CA TYR A 52 -17.79 2.27 2.69
C TYR A 52 -16.49 1.51 2.99
N GLY A 53 -15.51 1.47 2.06
CA GLY A 53 -14.35 0.58 2.14
C GLY A 53 -14.74 -0.90 2.05
N GLU A 54 -15.96 -1.20 1.61
CA GLU A 54 -16.49 -2.56 1.60
C GLU A 54 -15.92 -3.35 0.42
N ALA A 55 -14.87 -4.14 0.69
CA ALA A 55 -14.20 -4.95 -0.30
C ALA A 55 -13.92 -6.37 0.20
N ASN A 56 -13.83 -7.32 -0.74
CA ASN A 56 -13.27 -8.66 -0.53
C ASN A 56 -12.39 -9.03 -1.74
N CYS A 57 -11.69 -10.17 -1.70
CA CYS A 57 -10.78 -10.56 -2.77
C CYS A 57 -11.45 -10.59 -4.15
N ALA A 58 -12.67 -11.12 -4.25
CA ALA A 58 -13.40 -11.20 -5.52
C ALA A 58 -13.80 -9.83 -6.07
N ALA A 59 -14.22 -8.90 -5.21
CA ALA A 59 -14.53 -7.53 -5.60
C ALA A 59 -13.28 -6.78 -6.08
N VAL A 60 -12.17 -6.93 -5.36
CA VAL A 60 -10.87 -6.36 -5.76
C VAL A 60 -10.41 -6.93 -7.09
N GLU A 61 -10.50 -8.24 -7.31
CA GLU A 61 -10.17 -8.89 -8.57
C GLU A 61 -11.05 -8.40 -9.72
N THR A 62 -12.34 -8.19 -9.48
CA THR A 62 -13.27 -7.65 -10.48
C THR A 62 -12.84 -6.26 -10.96
N VAL A 63 -12.50 -5.38 -10.01
CA VAL A 63 -12.07 -4.01 -10.30
C VAL A 63 -10.68 -3.99 -10.97
N ARG A 64 -9.74 -4.81 -10.50
CA ARG A 64 -8.41 -4.96 -11.12
C ARG A 64 -8.48 -5.49 -12.55
N ALA A 65 -9.38 -6.43 -12.83
CA ALA A 65 -9.60 -6.94 -14.19
C ALA A 65 -10.13 -5.88 -15.16
N LEU A 66 -10.63 -4.75 -14.64
CA LEU A 66 -11.02 -3.57 -15.43
C LEU A 66 -9.87 -2.55 -15.60
N GLY A 67 -8.68 -2.83 -15.05
CA GLY A 67 -7.48 -1.99 -15.19
C GLY A 67 -7.23 -1.02 -14.04
N TYR A 68 -8.01 -1.11 -12.95
CA TYR A 68 -7.91 -0.21 -11.82
C TYR A 68 -6.89 -0.63 -10.76
N ARG A 69 -6.27 0.37 -10.13
CA ARG A 69 -5.60 0.25 -8.83
C ARG A 69 -6.62 0.60 -7.73
N VAL A 70 -6.74 -0.26 -6.72
CA VAL A 70 -7.66 -0.03 -5.60
C VAL A 70 -6.96 0.84 -4.56
N VAL A 71 -7.68 1.84 -4.04
CA VAL A 71 -7.16 2.80 -3.05
C VAL A 71 -8.04 2.79 -1.81
N GLY A 72 -7.44 2.46 -0.66
CA GLY A 72 -8.03 2.61 0.66
C GLY A 72 -7.63 3.93 1.31
N TRP A 73 -7.70 3.99 2.64
CA TRP A 73 -7.21 5.12 3.42
C TRP A 73 -6.56 4.63 4.72
N GLN A 74 -5.59 5.38 5.20
CA GLN A 74 -4.99 5.16 6.52
C GLN A 74 -5.68 6.01 7.58
N ILE A 75 -6.22 7.18 7.18
CA ILE A 75 -6.79 8.17 8.10
C ILE A 75 -8.22 8.48 7.66
N ASP A 76 -9.20 8.12 8.49
CA ASP A 76 -10.58 8.58 8.37
C ASP A 76 -10.74 9.88 9.16
N THR A 77 -11.06 10.97 8.46
CA THR A 77 -11.26 12.28 9.09
C THR A 77 -12.56 12.38 9.89
N VAL A 78 -13.45 11.39 9.76
CA VAL A 78 -14.81 11.36 10.31
C VAL A 78 -15.61 12.62 9.96
N ASP A 79 -15.27 13.26 8.84
CA ASP A 79 -15.85 14.52 8.39
C ASP A 79 -17.37 14.44 8.20
N TRP A 80 -17.87 13.28 7.81
CA TRP A 80 -19.29 12.96 7.71
C TRP A 80 -20.05 13.12 9.04
N ASP A 81 -19.40 12.90 10.19
CA ASP A 81 -20.01 13.05 11.51
C ASP A 81 -20.05 14.54 11.89
N PHE A 82 -18.98 15.27 11.58
CA PHE A 82 -18.91 16.74 11.70
C PHE A 82 -19.81 17.50 10.73
N ALA A 83 -20.28 16.87 9.64
CA ALA A 83 -20.95 17.54 8.54
C ALA A 83 -22.29 18.21 8.95
N ARG A 84 -22.96 17.72 9.99
CA ARG A 84 -24.31 18.20 10.37
C ARG A 84 -24.27 19.51 11.15
N ASP A 85 -23.49 19.56 12.23
CA ASP A 85 -23.49 20.67 13.19
C ASP A 85 -22.08 21.06 13.65
N GLY A 86 -21.04 20.56 12.96
CA GLY A 86 -19.65 20.83 13.31
C GLY A 86 -19.19 20.07 14.55
N THR A 87 -19.90 19.01 14.96
CA THR A 87 -19.52 18.18 16.09
C THR A 87 -19.35 16.71 15.73
N SER A 88 -18.50 15.99 16.45
CA SER A 88 -18.31 14.55 16.24
C SER A 88 -18.17 13.83 17.57
N TRP A 89 -18.91 12.74 17.73
CA TRP A 89 -18.73 11.82 18.87
C TRP A 89 -17.65 10.78 18.60
N ARG A 90 -17.18 10.69 17.35
CA ARG A 90 -16.07 9.82 16.92
C ARG A 90 -14.70 10.45 17.07
N ALA A 91 -14.64 11.73 17.46
CA ALA A 91 -13.42 12.49 17.70
C ALA A 91 -13.27 12.88 19.19
N PRO A 92 -13.05 11.92 20.11
CA PRO A 92 -13.00 12.21 21.54
C PRO A 92 -11.86 13.18 21.91
N GLY A 93 -12.19 14.23 22.65
CA GLY A 93 -11.29 15.34 22.98
C GLY A 93 -11.17 16.41 21.88
N TYR A 94 -11.82 16.21 20.74
CA TYR A 94 -11.88 17.11 19.59
C TYR A 94 -13.32 17.25 19.07
N GLU A 95 -14.31 17.06 19.94
CA GLU A 95 -15.72 16.95 19.57
C GLU A 95 -16.24 18.19 18.84
N HIS A 96 -15.60 19.34 19.03
CA HIS A 96 -15.91 20.62 18.37
C HIS A 96 -14.74 21.15 17.52
N ASP A 97 -13.70 20.36 17.32
CA ASP A 97 -12.45 20.75 16.67
C ASP A 97 -12.08 19.76 15.56
N PHE A 98 -12.76 19.89 14.42
CA PHE A 98 -12.52 19.05 13.25
C PHE A 98 -11.08 19.16 12.74
N GLU A 99 -10.50 20.35 12.73
CA GLU A 99 -9.16 20.59 12.17
C GLU A 99 -8.10 19.97 13.07
N GLY A 100 -8.18 20.22 14.38
CA GLY A 100 -7.30 19.57 15.35
C GLY A 100 -7.42 18.04 15.34
N TRP A 101 -8.63 17.50 15.14
CA TRP A 101 -8.81 16.05 14.96
C TRP A 101 -8.06 15.53 13.73
N VAL A 102 -8.20 16.19 12.58
CA VAL A 102 -7.51 15.81 11.34
C VAL A 102 -6.00 15.86 11.51
N HIS A 103 -5.46 16.96 12.05
CA HIS A 103 -4.03 17.14 12.28
C HIS A 103 -3.46 16.07 13.22
N ARG A 104 -4.13 15.83 14.34
CA ARG A 104 -3.77 14.79 15.30
C ARG A 104 -3.80 13.40 14.66
N SER A 105 -4.81 13.11 13.84
CA SER A 105 -4.96 11.80 13.20
C SER A 105 -3.87 11.55 12.17
N ALA A 106 -3.51 12.57 11.37
CA ALA A 106 -2.38 12.49 10.45
C ALA A 106 -1.04 12.30 11.17
N ALA A 107 -0.81 13.05 12.27
CA ALA A 107 0.37 12.93 13.11
C ALA A 107 0.52 11.52 13.70
N VAL A 108 -0.56 10.95 14.25
CA VAL A 108 -0.53 9.58 14.83
C VAL A 108 -0.30 8.51 13.77
N ALA A 109 -0.85 8.69 12.56
CA ALA A 109 -0.62 7.75 11.46
C ALA A 109 0.78 7.85 10.86
N GLY A 110 1.49 8.98 11.07
CA GLY A 110 2.76 9.25 10.40
C GLY A 110 2.61 9.50 8.90
N GLY A 111 1.44 10.01 8.48
CA GLY A 111 1.10 10.25 7.07
C GLY A 111 0.32 9.10 6.43
N GLY A 112 -0.14 9.32 5.19
CA GLY A 112 -0.93 8.35 4.43
C GLY A 112 -2.02 9.01 3.58
N VAL A 113 -2.95 8.20 3.09
CA VAL A 113 -4.13 8.65 2.36
C VAL A 113 -5.20 9.09 3.36
N LEU A 114 -5.56 10.37 3.28
CA LEU A 114 -6.57 11.04 4.10
C LEU A 114 -7.94 10.96 3.41
N LEU A 115 -8.91 10.31 4.04
CA LEU A 115 -10.28 10.22 3.52
C LEU A 115 -11.08 11.48 3.88
N MET A 116 -11.63 12.15 2.87
CA MET A 116 -12.52 13.31 3.02
C MET A 116 -13.63 13.27 1.96
N HIS A 117 -14.69 14.04 2.18
CA HIS A 117 -15.83 14.18 1.30
C HIS A 117 -16.09 15.66 0.97
N ASP A 118 -15.89 16.05 -0.28
CA ASP A 118 -16.11 17.39 -0.81
C ASP A 118 -17.58 17.81 -0.86
N ILE A 119 -18.50 16.83 -0.79
CA ILE A 119 -19.95 17.05 -0.68
C ILE A 119 -20.38 17.62 0.68
N HIS A 120 -19.49 17.70 1.67
CA HIS A 120 -19.77 18.28 2.99
C HIS A 120 -19.24 19.71 3.07
N ALA A 121 -20.14 20.69 3.24
CA ALA A 121 -19.76 22.11 3.29
C ALA A 121 -18.76 22.42 4.44
N ASN A 122 -18.90 21.76 5.60
CA ASN A 122 -17.96 21.93 6.70
C ASN A 122 -16.54 21.46 6.31
N THR A 123 -16.43 20.35 5.56
CA THR A 123 -15.15 19.86 5.01
C THR A 123 -14.57 20.84 4.01
N ALA A 124 -15.35 21.24 3.00
CA ALA A 124 -14.89 22.14 1.94
C ALA A 124 -14.44 23.50 2.48
N ASN A 125 -15.18 24.09 3.43
CA ASN A 125 -14.86 25.40 3.99
C ASN A 125 -13.61 25.42 4.88
N ARG A 126 -13.20 24.28 5.42
CA ARG A 126 -12.03 24.15 6.31
C ARG A 126 -10.83 23.51 5.62
N LEU A 127 -10.96 23.10 4.36
CA LEU A 127 -9.90 22.39 3.65
C LEU A 127 -8.60 23.20 3.64
N ASP A 128 -8.67 24.50 3.35
CA ASP A 128 -7.49 25.38 3.28
C ASP A 128 -6.70 25.44 4.61
N SER A 129 -7.40 25.62 5.73
CA SER A 129 -6.75 25.66 7.06
C SER A 129 -6.24 24.28 7.50
N ILE A 130 -6.95 23.21 7.14
CA ILE A 130 -6.50 21.84 7.36
C ILE A 130 -5.18 21.59 6.64
N LEU A 131 -5.12 21.89 5.34
CA LEU A 131 -3.92 21.69 4.52
C LEU A 131 -2.76 22.53 5.05
N THR A 132 -3.00 23.81 5.35
CA THR A 132 -1.99 24.72 5.91
C THR A 132 -1.42 24.17 7.23
N GLY A 133 -2.27 23.73 8.16
CA GLY A 133 -1.80 23.19 9.44
C GLY A 133 -1.02 21.86 9.29
N LEU A 134 -1.35 21.05 8.29
CA LEU A 134 -0.57 19.84 7.97
C LEU A 134 0.80 20.20 7.39
N GLU A 135 0.89 21.18 6.51
CA GLU A 135 2.17 21.67 5.97
C GLU A 135 3.06 22.25 7.06
N GLU A 136 2.49 23.06 7.98
CA GLU A 136 3.21 23.58 9.15
C GLU A 136 3.71 22.47 10.08
N ALA A 137 2.99 21.35 10.15
CA ALA A 137 3.40 20.16 10.88
C ALA A 137 4.44 19.29 10.14
N GLY A 138 4.87 19.70 8.94
CA GLY A 138 5.90 19.03 8.15
C GLY A 138 5.39 17.97 7.18
N PHE A 139 4.08 17.87 6.97
CA PHE A 139 3.53 17.01 5.92
C PHE A 139 3.70 17.64 4.54
N VAL A 140 3.80 16.79 3.51
CA VAL A 140 3.82 17.20 2.11
C VAL A 140 2.68 16.49 1.39
N PHE A 141 1.91 17.24 0.61
CA PHE A 141 0.86 16.68 -0.23
C PHE A 141 1.42 16.25 -1.58
N VAL A 142 1.18 15.00 -1.93
CA VAL A 142 1.71 14.38 -3.15
C VAL A 142 0.60 13.63 -3.87
N SER A 143 0.77 13.42 -5.18
CA SER A 143 -0.16 12.58 -5.93
C SER A 143 0.04 11.10 -5.58
N LEU A 144 -0.97 10.27 -5.88
CA LEU A 144 -0.89 8.82 -5.70
C LEU A 144 0.19 8.16 -6.60
N ASP A 145 0.64 8.84 -7.66
CA ASP A 145 1.69 8.37 -8.58
C ASP A 145 3.09 8.92 -8.21
N SER A 146 3.22 9.69 -7.13
CA SER A 146 4.46 10.38 -6.74
C SER A 146 5.62 9.49 -6.27
N GLY A 147 5.44 8.17 -6.20
CA GLY A 147 6.44 7.22 -5.70
C GLY A 147 6.57 7.17 -4.17
N TYR A 148 6.07 8.18 -3.45
CA TYR A 148 6.08 8.25 -1.98
C TYR A 148 5.11 7.29 -1.30
N PHE A 149 4.05 6.86 -2.00
CA PHE A 149 3.13 5.88 -1.47
C PHE A 149 3.70 4.46 -1.70
N PRO A 150 3.92 3.65 -0.64
CA PRO A 150 4.09 2.21 -0.86
C PRO A 150 2.89 1.74 -1.66
N ARG A 151 3.11 0.81 -2.61
CA ARG A 151 2.05 0.36 -3.53
C ARG A 151 0.75 0.19 -2.76
N LEU A 152 -0.31 0.85 -3.19
CA LEU A 152 -1.62 0.91 -2.51
C LEU A 152 -2.28 -0.47 -2.31
N ASP A 153 -1.63 -1.52 -2.83
CA ASP A 153 -1.95 -2.93 -2.71
C ASP A 153 -1.08 -3.69 -1.66
N ALA A 154 -0.23 -3.00 -0.90
CA ALA A 154 0.61 -3.54 0.17
C ALA A 154 -0.11 -3.46 1.53
N GLY A 155 0.05 -4.47 2.38
CA GLY A 155 -0.44 -4.44 3.76
C GLY A 155 0.27 -3.33 4.58
N PRO A 156 -0.29 -2.95 5.74
CA PRO A 156 0.05 -1.72 6.46
C PRO A 156 1.51 -1.60 6.96
N ASP A 157 2.32 -2.66 6.93
CA ASP A 157 3.72 -2.67 7.43
C ASP A 157 4.77 -2.99 6.36
N GLU A 158 4.42 -2.94 5.07
CA GLU A 158 5.28 -3.39 3.96
C GLU A 158 5.87 -2.22 3.16
N MET A 159 7.21 -2.10 3.19
CA MET A 159 8.02 -1.17 2.38
C MET A 159 8.09 -1.64 0.90
N PRO A 160 8.67 -0.85 -0.04
CA PRO A 160 8.44 -0.99 -1.48
C PRO A 160 8.60 -2.42 -1.97
N TRP A 161 7.65 -2.88 -2.79
CA TRP A 161 7.72 -4.19 -3.43
C TRP A 161 8.56 -4.13 -4.70
N MET A 162 9.23 -5.23 -5.03
CA MET A 162 9.83 -5.44 -6.35
C MET A 162 8.81 -5.24 -7.50
N GLU A 163 9.24 -4.70 -8.64
CA GLU A 163 8.47 -4.60 -9.89
C GLU A 163 8.22 -5.99 -10.52
N GLY A 164 7.26 -6.72 -9.94
CA GLY A 164 6.74 -7.97 -10.50
C GLY A 164 7.55 -9.22 -10.15
N PRO A 165 7.04 -10.41 -10.56
CA PRO A 165 7.70 -11.68 -10.31
C PRO A 165 8.99 -11.81 -11.13
N ALA A 166 10.06 -12.28 -10.48
CA ALA A 166 11.35 -12.52 -11.12
C ALA A 166 11.71 -14.01 -11.10
N ALA A 167 12.21 -14.53 -12.22
CA ALA A 167 12.55 -15.94 -12.36
C ALA A 167 13.81 -16.27 -11.54
N ILE A 168 13.77 -17.41 -10.84
CA ILE A 168 14.94 -18.02 -10.19
C ILE A 168 15.45 -19.08 -11.17
N PRO A 169 16.55 -18.82 -11.91
CA PRO A 169 17.10 -19.78 -12.85
C PRO A 169 17.69 -20.99 -12.13
N PRO A 170 17.70 -22.18 -12.78
CA PRO A 170 18.27 -23.39 -12.22
C PRO A 170 19.80 -23.36 -12.09
N GLY A 171 20.34 -24.18 -11.17
CA GLY A 171 21.78 -24.48 -11.08
C GLY A 171 22.48 -23.81 -9.88
N PRO A 172 23.73 -24.18 -9.59
CA PRO A 172 24.47 -23.72 -8.40
C PRO A 172 24.80 -22.22 -8.42
N ASP A 173 24.89 -21.62 -9.60
CA ASP A 173 25.05 -20.18 -9.82
C ASP A 173 23.71 -19.53 -10.24
N GLY A 174 22.62 -20.31 -10.21
CA GLY A 174 21.28 -19.89 -10.58
C GLY A 174 20.59 -19.21 -9.41
N GLY A 175 20.28 -17.92 -9.58
CA GLY A 175 19.54 -17.16 -8.60
C GLY A 175 18.97 -15.87 -9.15
N VAL A 176 18.17 -15.21 -8.33
CA VAL A 176 17.62 -13.89 -8.63
C VAL A 176 18.20 -12.88 -7.66
N VAL A 177 18.56 -11.72 -8.20
CA VAL A 177 18.94 -10.54 -7.45
C VAL A 177 17.85 -9.51 -7.67
N ALA A 178 17.33 -8.96 -6.58
CA ALA A 178 16.26 -7.98 -6.61
C ALA A 178 16.64 -6.78 -5.74
N ARG A 179 16.28 -5.57 -6.17
CA ARG A 179 16.68 -4.32 -5.50
C ARG A 179 15.49 -3.48 -5.08
N ILE A 180 15.64 -2.82 -3.94
CA ILE A 180 14.75 -1.76 -3.44
C ILE A 180 15.65 -0.58 -3.06
N GLU A 181 15.31 0.62 -3.53
CA GLU A 181 15.91 1.86 -3.06
C GLU A 181 14.93 2.55 -2.12
N ILE A 182 15.39 2.94 -0.92
CA ILE A 182 14.61 3.74 0.01
C ILE A 182 15.18 5.17 -0.01
N GLU A 183 14.47 6.09 -0.64
CA GLU A 183 14.97 7.46 -0.84
C GLU A 183 14.95 8.30 0.44
N SER A 184 14.06 7.98 1.38
CA SER A 184 13.83 8.76 2.61
C SER A 184 14.45 8.09 3.84
N SER A 185 14.91 8.91 4.80
CA SER A 185 15.33 8.44 6.11
C SER A 185 14.14 7.90 6.91
N ILE A 186 14.22 6.64 7.33
CA ILE A 186 13.17 5.96 8.09
C ILE A 186 13.83 5.13 9.18
N MET A 187 13.69 5.59 10.43
CA MET A 187 14.15 4.84 11.59
C MET A 187 13.23 3.65 11.87
N ALA A 188 13.81 2.48 12.10
CA ALA A 188 13.08 1.27 12.45
C ALA A 188 13.64 0.66 13.73
N ARG A 189 12.76 0.37 14.71
CA ARG A 189 13.15 -0.33 15.93
C ARG A 189 13.48 -1.79 15.67
N GLU A 190 12.69 -2.40 14.79
CA GLU A 190 12.90 -3.76 14.33
C GLU A 190 12.90 -3.78 12.80
N VAL A 191 13.74 -4.63 12.23
CA VAL A 191 13.85 -4.80 10.79
C VAL A 191 13.65 -6.26 10.46
N ALA A 192 12.83 -6.53 9.46
CA ALA A 192 12.67 -7.86 8.90
C ALA A 192 12.56 -7.83 7.38
N ILE A 193 12.84 -8.94 6.73
CA ILE A 193 12.64 -9.13 5.29
C ILE A 193 11.50 -10.11 5.09
N LYS A 194 10.48 -9.70 4.35
CA LYS A 194 9.38 -10.57 3.94
C LYS A 194 9.60 -11.04 2.51
N ILE A 195 9.39 -12.33 2.24
CA ILE A 195 9.47 -12.90 0.89
C ILE A 195 8.24 -13.76 0.57
N ASP A 196 7.89 -13.83 -0.72
CA ASP A 196 6.99 -14.82 -1.32
C ASP A 196 7.71 -15.46 -2.51
N VAL A 197 8.14 -16.72 -2.35
CA VAL A 197 8.84 -17.50 -3.37
C VAL A 197 8.02 -18.74 -3.69
N GLU A 198 7.90 -19.05 -4.98
CA GLU A 198 7.40 -20.33 -5.47
C GLU A 198 8.58 -21.12 -6.04
N HIS A 199 8.92 -22.25 -5.44
CA HIS A 199 9.99 -23.13 -5.88
C HIS A 199 9.67 -24.57 -5.46
N PRO A 200 9.98 -25.60 -6.28
CA PRO A 200 9.68 -26.99 -5.96
C PRO A 200 10.34 -27.50 -4.67
N ARG A 201 11.51 -26.94 -4.34
CA ARG A 201 12.24 -27.17 -3.08
C ARG A 201 12.59 -25.85 -2.42
N PRO A 202 11.62 -25.17 -1.80
CA PRO A 202 11.87 -23.87 -1.22
C PRO A 202 12.83 -23.95 -0.04
N ASP A 203 12.83 -25.06 0.68
CA ASP A 203 13.67 -25.39 1.84
C ASP A 203 15.18 -25.43 1.54
N GLU A 204 15.57 -25.68 0.30
CA GLU A 204 16.97 -25.68 -0.12
C GLU A 204 17.45 -24.30 -0.64
N LEU A 205 16.59 -23.28 -0.68
CA LEU A 205 16.96 -21.94 -1.13
C LEU A 205 17.84 -21.23 -0.10
N ALA A 206 18.95 -20.66 -0.57
CA ALA A 206 19.73 -19.70 0.21
C ALA A 206 19.20 -18.29 -0.06
N VAL A 207 18.79 -17.60 0.99
CA VAL A 207 18.26 -16.23 0.91
C VAL A 207 19.18 -15.30 1.69
N THR A 208 19.65 -14.25 1.02
CA THR A 208 20.51 -13.22 1.60
C THR A 208 19.92 -11.85 1.33
N VAL A 209 20.18 -10.91 2.24
CA VAL A 209 19.97 -9.49 1.96
C VAL A 209 21.28 -8.74 2.16
N GLU A 210 21.58 -7.83 1.25
CA GLU A 210 22.73 -6.94 1.31
C GLU A 210 22.28 -5.50 1.48
N ARG A 211 22.98 -4.77 2.35
CA ARG A 211 22.81 -3.35 2.60
C ARG A 211 24.15 -2.75 3.03
N GLU A 212 24.52 -1.59 2.49
CA GLU A 212 25.74 -0.86 2.88
C GLU A 212 27.02 -1.73 2.86
N GLY A 213 27.12 -2.66 1.91
CA GLY A 213 28.24 -3.60 1.80
C GLY A 213 28.28 -4.70 2.87
N ARG A 214 27.24 -4.82 3.70
CA ARG A 214 27.03 -5.92 4.65
C ARG A 214 26.03 -6.91 4.09
N SER A 215 26.33 -8.21 4.20
CA SER A 215 25.44 -9.30 3.80
C SER A 215 24.89 -10.03 5.03
N PHE A 216 23.58 -10.27 5.05
CA PHE A 216 22.85 -10.96 6.10
C PHE A 216 22.18 -12.20 5.53
N ALA A 217 22.52 -13.38 6.06
CA ALA A 217 21.84 -14.61 5.70
C ALA A 217 20.52 -14.72 6.47
N LEU A 218 19.42 -14.95 5.76
CA LEU A 218 18.10 -15.04 6.38
C LEU A 218 17.88 -16.44 6.93
N ALA A 219 17.99 -16.57 8.26
CA ALA A 219 17.87 -17.84 8.97
C ALA A 219 16.44 -18.38 8.92
N ARG A 220 16.30 -19.70 8.73
CA ARG A 220 15.01 -20.39 8.72
C ARG A 220 14.89 -21.34 9.89
N ASP A 221 13.88 -21.11 10.72
CA ASP A 221 13.38 -22.12 11.65
C ASP A 221 12.18 -22.81 10.99
N THR A 222 12.35 -24.08 10.66
CA THR A 222 11.33 -25.04 10.16
C THR A 222 11.05 -25.13 8.63
N ALA A 223 10.71 -26.36 8.23
CA ALA A 223 10.47 -26.80 6.85
C ALA A 223 9.16 -26.21 6.28
N SER A 224 9.17 -25.78 5.02
CA SER A 224 7.95 -25.34 4.32
C SER A 224 7.10 -26.53 3.88
N ALA A 225 5.82 -26.56 4.25
CA ALA A 225 4.88 -27.54 3.74
C ALA A 225 4.40 -27.16 2.31
N GLY A 226 5.19 -27.51 1.29
CA GLY A 226 4.84 -27.34 -0.13
C GLY A 226 5.73 -26.36 -0.91
N PRO A 227 5.43 -26.12 -2.20
CA PRO A 227 6.31 -25.40 -3.13
C PRO A 227 6.29 -23.87 -2.95
N ARG A 228 5.60 -23.36 -1.92
CA ARG A 228 5.48 -21.93 -1.67
C ARG A 228 6.09 -21.57 -0.32
N LEU A 229 7.07 -20.67 -0.35
CA LEU A 229 7.71 -20.08 0.81
C LEU A 229 7.19 -18.66 1.00
N ARG A 230 6.39 -18.46 2.04
CA ARG A 230 6.04 -17.14 2.58
C ARG A 230 6.61 -17.02 3.97
N ALA A 231 7.58 -16.14 4.14
CA ALA A 231 8.31 -16.01 5.38
C ALA A 231 8.65 -14.55 5.67
N VAL A 232 8.80 -14.25 6.96
CA VAL A 232 9.31 -12.97 7.48
C VAL A 232 10.55 -13.30 8.30
N PHE A 233 11.65 -12.64 7.97
CA PHE A 233 12.97 -12.88 8.54
C PHE A 233 13.43 -11.67 9.33
N PRO A 234 13.33 -11.68 10.66
CA PRO A 234 13.92 -10.64 11.49
C PRO A 234 15.43 -10.54 11.25
N ILE A 235 15.96 -9.32 11.26
CA ILE A 235 17.38 -9.01 11.21
C ILE A 235 17.71 -8.17 12.44
N PRO A 236 17.87 -8.79 13.62
CA PRO A 236 18.15 -8.07 14.87
C PRO A 236 19.39 -7.18 14.80
N GLU A 237 20.36 -7.51 13.94
CA GLU A 237 21.58 -6.73 13.71
C GLU A 237 21.33 -5.37 13.06
N LEU A 238 20.11 -5.14 12.55
CA LEU A 238 19.65 -3.88 11.99
C LEU A 238 18.56 -3.20 12.86
N ALA A 239 18.35 -3.67 14.09
CA ALA A 239 17.50 -2.95 15.04
C ALA A 239 18.02 -1.52 15.28
N ASP A 240 17.08 -0.58 15.46
CA ASP A 240 17.34 0.84 15.66
C ASP A 240 18.19 1.50 14.54
N SER A 241 18.06 1.01 13.30
CA SER A 241 18.77 1.55 12.13
C SER A 241 17.87 2.43 11.25
N ASP A 242 18.52 3.32 10.50
CA ASP A 242 17.89 4.00 9.37
C ASP A 242 17.80 3.03 8.20
N LEU A 243 16.65 3.00 7.52
CA LEU A 243 16.40 2.16 6.35
C LEU A 243 16.74 2.82 5.02
N GLN A 244 17.14 4.10 4.98
CA GLN A 244 17.49 4.80 3.74
C GLN A 244 18.58 4.08 2.92
N GLY A 245 18.49 4.12 1.59
CA GLY A 245 19.50 3.59 0.68
C GLY A 245 19.14 2.28 0.01
N GLU A 246 20.11 1.71 -0.71
CA GLU A 246 19.93 0.50 -1.52
C GLU A 246 19.89 -0.77 -0.65
N TRP A 247 18.91 -1.62 -0.94
CA TRP A 247 18.79 -2.98 -0.42
C TRP A 247 18.77 -3.97 -1.58
N THR A 248 19.53 -5.05 -1.44
CA THR A 248 19.61 -6.10 -2.45
C THR A 248 19.25 -7.45 -1.84
N LEU A 249 18.16 -8.08 -2.31
CA LEU A 249 17.83 -9.46 -1.98
C LEU A 249 18.47 -10.41 -2.99
N GLY A 250 19.16 -11.44 -2.49
CA GLY A 250 19.59 -12.60 -3.26
C GLY A 250 18.77 -13.83 -2.88
N VAL A 251 18.24 -14.54 -3.88
CA VAL A 251 17.68 -15.88 -3.69
C VAL A 251 18.41 -16.83 -4.64
N LEU A 252 19.21 -17.73 -4.08
CA LEU A 252 19.98 -18.72 -4.81
C LEU A 252 19.30 -20.09 -4.72
N GLY A 253 19.15 -20.75 -5.87
CA GLY A 253 18.60 -22.10 -5.97
C GLY A 253 19.60 -23.17 -5.56
N PRO A 254 19.15 -24.37 -5.13
CA PRO A 254 20.03 -25.50 -4.96
C PRO A 254 20.63 -25.96 -6.29
N ALA A 255 21.84 -26.55 -6.25
CA ALA A 255 22.55 -27.06 -7.42
C ALA A 255 21.73 -28.05 -8.27
N SER A 256 20.78 -28.75 -7.65
CA SER A 256 19.81 -29.61 -8.33
C SER A 256 18.60 -28.80 -8.82
N ALA A 257 18.85 -28.11 -9.91
CA ALA A 257 18.00 -27.34 -10.80
C ALA A 257 16.52 -27.78 -10.98
N GLU A 258 15.60 -27.05 -10.33
CA GLU A 258 14.28 -26.75 -10.92
C GLU A 258 14.10 -25.22 -10.88
N PRO A 259 13.47 -24.59 -11.88
CA PRO A 259 13.26 -23.14 -11.86
C PRO A 259 12.24 -22.76 -10.77
N GLY A 260 12.40 -21.55 -10.22
CA GLY A 260 11.43 -20.95 -9.32
C GLY A 260 11.04 -19.54 -9.73
N THR A 261 10.26 -18.90 -8.88
CA THR A 261 9.85 -17.52 -9.05
C THR A 261 9.88 -16.82 -7.70
N LEU A 262 10.69 -15.78 -7.59
CA LEU A 262 10.55 -14.78 -6.55
C LEU A 262 9.35 -13.91 -6.93
N ARG A 263 8.21 -14.17 -6.29
CA ARG A 263 6.96 -13.47 -6.60
C ARG A 263 6.93 -12.07 -6.02
N ALA A 264 7.49 -11.94 -4.81
CA ALA A 264 7.53 -10.67 -4.11
C ALA A 264 8.56 -10.71 -2.97
N TRP A 265 9.08 -9.53 -2.60
CA TRP A 265 9.75 -9.31 -1.33
C TRP A 265 9.63 -7.84 -0.91
N SER A 266 9.77 -7.60 0.40
CA SER A 266 9.71 -6.27 1.00
C SER A 266 10.54 -6.22 2.28
N ILE A 267 10.87 -4.99 2.70
CA ILE A 267 11.38 -4.70 4.04
C ILE A 267 10.18 -4.46 4.96
N VAL A 268 10.24 -4.98 6.17
CA VAL A 268 9.22 -4.82 7.21
C VAL A 268 9.89 -4.08 8.37
N ARG A 269 9.21 -3.07 8.89
CA ARG A 269 9.66 -2.32 10.06
C ARG A 269 8.73 -2.57 11.25
N GLY A 270 9.30 -2.73 12.43
CA GLY A 270 8.58 -2.62 13.70
C GLY A 270 8.65 -1.21 14.27
N GLN A 271 7.59 -0.80 14.98
CA GLN A 271 7.51 0.48 15.72
C GLN A 271 7.98 0.36 17.17
#